data_AF-A0A1I1B0M2-F1
#
_entry.id   AF-A0A1I1B0M2-F1
#
_cell.length_a   1.000
_cell.length_b   1.000
_cell.length_c   1.000
_cell.angle_alpha   90.00
_cell.angle_beta   90.00
_cell.angle_gamma   90.00
#
_symmetry.space_group_name_H-M   'P 1'
#
loop_
_entity.id
_entity.type
_entity.pdbx_description
1 polymer ?
#
loop_
_entity_poly.entity_id
_entity_poly.type
_entity_poly.pdbx_seq_one_letter_code
_entity_poly.pdbx_strand_id
1 'polypeptide(L)'
;MGFIPLFIMLGGGGLLFFLTVKNALQRKLNLQKELLFKLNSLNPALGILVEDSSDPDLLIAALKGKQLEKGITEKALKIIRELKVNRIQYNALIKKAPYNWVGKIASFQAI
;
A
#
# COMPACT_ATOMS: atom_id res chain seq x y z
N MET A 1 -16.72 42.60 -12.46
CA MET A 1 -16.65 41.22 -12.99
C MET A 1 -15.31 40.59 -12.57
N GLY A 2 -15.23 39.97 -11.39
CA GLY A 2 -13.95 39.40 -10.90
C GLY A 2 -14.05 38.40 -9.73
N PHE A 3 -15.25 37.98 -9.34
CA PHE A 3 -15.43 37.13 -8.15
C PHE A 3 -15.60 35.64 -8.48
N ILE A 4 -16.14 35.31 -9.67
CA ILE A 4 -16.32 33.93 -10.16
C ILE A 4 -14.99 33.16 -10.37
N PRO A 5 -13.86 33.77 -10.79
CA PRO A 5 -12.61 33.03 -11.06
C PRO A 5 -12.01 32.33 -9.83
N LEU A 6 -12.18 32.90 -8.63
CA LEU A 6 -11.55 32.39 -7.42
C LEU A 6 -12.15 31.04 -6.99
N PHE A 7 -13.48 30.90 -7.05
CA PHE A 7 -14.16 29.66 -6.69
C PHE A 7 -13.84 28.52 -7.65
N ILE A 8 -13.71 28.83 -8.94
CA ILE A 8 -13.33 27.84 -9.96
C ILE A 8 -11.88 27.40 -9.75
N MET A 9 -10.96 28.32 -9.44
CA MET A 9 -9.57 27.96 -9.10
C MET A 9 -9.48 27.13 -7.81
N LEU A 10 -10.19 27.52 -6.76
CA LEU A 10 -10.21 26.79 -5.48
C LEU A 10 -10.84 25.40 -5.64
N GLY A 11 -11.96 25.31 -6.36
CA GLY A 11 -12.63 24.04 -6.66
C GLY A 11 -11.76 23.13 -7.53
N GLY A 12 -11.15 23.67 -8.59
CA GLY A 12 -10.24 22.94 -9.46
C GLY A 12 -9.00 22.44 -8.73
N GLY A 13 -8.38 23.28 -7.90
CA GLY A 13 -7.24 22.89 -7.06
C GLY A 13 -7.60 21.81 -6.04
N GLY A 14 -8.77 21.93 -5.38
CA GLY A 14 -9.27 20.92 -4.45
C GLY A 14 -9.55 19.58 -5.13
N LEU A 15 -10.12 19.59 -6.34
CA LEU A 15 -10.38 18.39 -7.13
C LEU A 15 -9.07 17.73 -7.61
N LEU A 16 -8.11 18.50 -8.10
CA LEU A 16 -6.79 17.99 -8.49
C LEU A 16 -6.04 17.39 -7.29
N PHE A 17 -6.11 18.05 -6.14
CA PHE A 17 -5.57 17.51 -4.89
C PHE A 17 -6.23 16.18 -4.52
N PHE A 18 -7.56 16.12 -4.52
CA PHE A 18 -8.31 14.90 -4.23
C PHE A 18 -7.92 13.75 -5.17
N LEU A 19 -7.89 13.99 -6.48
CA LEU A 19 -7.50 12.97 -7.47
C LEU A 19 -6.07 12.50 -7.29
N THR A 20 -5.15 13.42 -7.00
CA THR A 20 -3.74 13.10 -6.79
C THR A 20 -3.56 12.20 -5.57
N VAL A 21 -4.20 12.54 -4.45
CA VAL A 21 -4.12 11.74 -3.22
C VAL A 21 -4.81 10.40 -3.40
N LYS A 22 -6.00 10.35 -4.03
CA LYS A 22 -6.70 9.11 -4.37
C LYS A 22 -5.82 8.20 -5.22
N ASN A 23 -5.22 8.72 -6.30
CA ASN A 23 -4.34 7.95 -7.17
C ASN A 23 -3.08 7.47 -6.44
N ALA A 24 -2.50 8.29 -5.55
CA ALA A 24 -1.35 7.89 -4.76
C ALA A 24 -1.68 6.75 -3.78
N LEU A 25 -2.82 6.82 -3.10
CA LEU A 25 -3.30 5.76 -2.19
C LEU A 25 -3.64 4.48 -2.96
N GLN A 26 -4.34 4.59 -4.08
CA GLN A 26 -4.66 3.46 -4.95
C GLN A 26 -3.38 2.77 -5.46
N ARG A 27 -2.38 3.55 -5.88
CA ARG A 27 -1.09 3.01 -6.34
C ARG A 27 -0.39 2.20 -5.24
N LYS A 28 -0.43 2.67 -3.99
CA LYS A 28 0.15 1.95 -2.85
C LYS A 28 -0.58 0.65 -2.55
N LEU A 29 -1.91 0.63 -2.64
CA LEU A 29 -2.71 -0.59 -2.54
C LEU A 29 -2.39 -1.59 -3.64
N ASN A 30 -2.29 -1.12 -4.88
CA ASN A 30 -1.94 -1.98 -6.02
C ASN A 30 -0.54 -2.56 -5.86
N LEU A 31 0.43 -1.74 -5.44
CA LEU A 31 1.80 -2.21 -5.15
C LEU A 31 1.83 -3.28 -4.06
N GLN A 32 0.98 -3.16 -3.03
CA GLN A 32 0.87 -4.21 -2.02
C GLN A 32 0.35 -5.52 -2.62
N LYS A 33 -0.69 -5.47 -3.45
CA LYS A 33 -1.22 -6.65 -4.16
C LYS A 33 -0.18 -7.28 -5.09
N GLU A 34 0.55 -6.46 -5.84
CA GLU A 34 1.62 -6.92 -6.73
C GLU A 34 2.76 -7.61 -5.97
N LEU A 35 3.18 -7.05 -4.84
CA LEU A 35 4.22 -7.65 -4.01
C LEU A 35 3.75 -8.98 -3.39
N LEU A 36 2.48 -9.07 -2.97
CA LEU A 36 1.89 -10.33 -2.52
C LEU A 36 1.83 -11.36 -3.66
N PHE A 37 1.43 -10.96 -4.86
CA PHE A 37 1.43 -11.84 -6.03
C PHE A 37 2.83 -12.35 -6.37
N LYS A 38 3.85 -11.47 -6.32
CA LYS A 38 5.26 -11.85 -6.51
C LYS A 38 5.76 -12.79 -5.41
N LEU A 39 5.28 -12.65 -4.18
CA LEU A 39 5.61 -13.56 -3.09
C LEU A 39 4.98 -14.95 -3.31
N ASN A 40 3.72 -14.98 -3.75
CA ASN A 40 2.99 -16.21 -4.06
C ASN A 40 3.60 -16.98 -5.22
N SER A 41 4.06 -16.27 -6.27
CA SER A 41 4.72 -16.91 -7.41
C SER A 41 6.09 -17.49 -7.08
N LEU A 42 6.80 -16.92 -6.09
CA LEU A 42 8.08 -17.45 -5.61
C LEU A 42 7.90 -18.68 -4.70
N ASN A 43 6.83 -18.71 -3.91
CA ASN A 43 6.50 -19.88 -3.10
C ASN A 43 4.98 -19.95 -2.83
N PRO A 44 4.24 -20.89 -3.44
CA PRO A 44 2.80 -21.02 -3.23
C PRO A 44 2.46 -21.32 -1.76
N ALA A 45 3.40 -21.90 -1.02
CA ALA A 45 3.23 -22.21 0.39
C ALA A 45 3.44 -21.00 1.32
N LEU A 46 3.83 -19.83 0.79
CA LEU A 46 3.73 -18.53 1.47
C LEU A 46 2.40 -17.84 1.15
N GLY A 47 1.79 -18.12 -0.01
CA GLY A 47 0.50 -17.53 -0.38
C GLY A 47 -0.69 -18.01 0.42
N ILE A 48 -0.62 -19.23 0.97
CA ILE A 48 -1.65 -19.77 1.87
C ILE A 48 -1.64 -19.01 3.22
N LEU A 49 -0.49 -18.46 3.66
CA LEU A 49 -0.40 -17.64 4.87
C LEU A 49 -0.86 -16.18 4.65
N VAL A 50 -0.93 -15.74 3.39
CA VAL A 50 -1.30 -14.37 2.99
C VAL A 50 -2.82 -14.14 3.07
N GLU A 51 -3.64 -15.18 2.91
CA GLU A 51 -5.10 -15.08 3.06
C GLU A 51 -5.52 -14.81 4.52
N ASP A 52 -4.79 -15.36 5.49
CA ASP A 52 -5.15 -15.25 6.92
C ASP A 52 -4.40 -14.14 7.67
N SER A 53 -3.27 -13.65 7.18
CA SER A 53 -2.54 -12.59 7.88
C SER A 53 -1.72 -11.67 6.97
N SER A 54 -2.19 -10.44 6.78
CA SER A 54 -1.46 -9.34 6.13
C SER A 54 -0.28 -8.80 6.96
N ASP A 55 0.28 -9.61 7.88
CA ASP A 55 1.37 -9.21 8.77
C ASP A 55 2.74 -9.64 8.20
N PRO A 56 3.59 -8.68 7.77
CA PRO A 56 4.91 -8.96 7.21
C PRO A 56 5.82 -9.77 8.16
N ASP A 57 5.63 -9.58 9.47
CA ASP A 57 6.46 -10.25 10.49
C ASP A 57 6.14 -11.75 10.59
N LEU A 58 4.89 -12.17 10.33
CA LEU A 58 4.50 -13.57 10.24
C LEU A 58 5.06 -14.24 8.97
N LEU A 59 5.08 -13.50 7.85
CA LEU A 59 5.69 -13.97 6.61
C LEU A 59 7.20 -14.20 6.75
N ILE A 60 7.90 -13.36 7.52
CA ILE A 60 9.33 -13.55 7.84
C ILE A 60 9.53 -14.81 8.70
N ALA A 61 8.67 -15.04 9.70
CA ALA A 61 8.75 -16.23 10.54
C ALA A 61 8.52 -17.52 9.72
N ALA A 62 7.53 -17.52 8.83
CA ALA A 62 7.24 -18.65 7.94
C ALA A 62 8.40 -18.95 6.96
N LEU A 63 9.07 -17.91 6.45
CA LEU A 63 10.26 -18.06 5.61
C LEU A 63 11.45 -18.64 6.39
N LYS A 64 11.66 -18.23 7.64
CA LYS A 64 12.74 -18.79 8.48
C LYS A 64 12.49 -20.26 8.85
N GLY A 65 11.22 -20.67 8.95
CA GLY A 65 10.83 -22.05 9.25
C GLY A 65 10.96 -23.02 8.07
N LYS A 66 10.98 -22.52 6.83
CA LYS A 66 11.18 -23.35 5.62
C LYS A 66 12.61 -23.22 5.14
N GLN A 67 13.37 -24.31 5.13
CA GLN A 67 14.68 -24.40 4.47
C GLN A 67 14.50 -24.27 2.95
N LEU A 68 14.36 -23.04 2.48
CA LEU A 68 14.35 -22.68 1.06
C LEU A 68 15.78 -22.46 0.57
N GLU A 69 15.98 -22.64 -0.74
CA GLU A 69 17.23 -22.27 -1.38
C GLU A 69 17.59 -20.80 -1.06
N LYS A 70 18.87 -20.53 -0.78
CA LYS A 70 19.34 -19.20 -0.34
C LYS A 70 18.89 -18.09 -1.30
N GLY A 71 18.91 -18.34 -2.61
CA GLY A 71 18.52 -17.35 -3.63
C GLY A 71 17.02 -17.01 -3.65
N ILE A 72 16.14 -17.97 -3.34
CA ILE A 72 14.69 -17.73 -3.24
C ILE A 72 14.37 -17.01 -1.92
N THR A 73 15.06 -17.40 -0.85
CA THR A 73 14.92 -16.79 0.48
C THR A 73 15.28 -15.30 0.47
N GLU A 74 16.39 -14.92 -0.17
CA GLU A 74 16.80 -13.51 -0.28
C GLU A 74 15.81 -12.67 -1.08
N LYS A 75 15.29 -13.21 -2.21
CA LYS A 75 14.27 -12.54 -3.03
C LYS A 75 12.96 -12.34 -2.26
N ALA A 76 12.50 -13.38 -1.57
CA ALA A 76 11.29 -13.32 -0.76
C ALA A 76 11.44 -12.34 0.42
N LEU A 77 12.59 -12.32 1.08
CA LEU A 77 12.88 -11.40 2.19
C LEU A 77 12.92 -9.94 1.73
N LYS A 78 13.45 -9.66 0.53
CA LYS A 78 13.40 -8.32 -0.08
C LYS A 78 11.95 -7.88 -0.32
N ILE A 79 11.12 -8.74 -0.91
CA ILE A 79 9.70 -8.45 -1.17
C ILE A 79 8.95 -8.17 0.13
N ILE A 80 9.20 -8.93 1.20
CA ILE A 80 8.52 -8.70 2.49
C ILE A 80 8.96 -7.40 3.16
N ARG A 81 10.24 -7.02 3.04
CA ARG A 81 10.69 -5.70 3.49
C ARG A 81 9.98 -4.58 2.74
N GLU A 82 9.84 -4.71 1.42
CA GLU A 82 9.09 -3.75 0.61
C GLU A 82 7.60 -3.69 1.00
N LEU A 83 6.96 -4.83 1.28
CA LEU A 83 5.59 -4.89 1.82
C LEU A 83 5.47 -4.11 3.15
N LYS A 84 6.40 -4.34 4.08
CA LYS A 84 6.42 -3.67 5.38
C LYS A 84 6.55 -2.16 5.24
N VAL A 85 7.49 -1.71 4.41
CA VAL A 85 7.71 -0.27 4.15
C VAL A 85 6.46 0.34 3.51
N ASN A 86 5.87 -0.31 2.51
CA ASN A 86 4.68 0.20 1.83
C ASN A 86 3.50 0.34 2.80
N ARG A 87 3.26 -0.66 3.65
CA ARG A 87 2.22 -0.64 4.69
C ARG A 87 2.39 0.53 5.66
N ILE A 88 3.59 0.73 6.19
CA ILE A 88 3.89 1.84 7.12
C ILE A 88 3.62 3.19 6.44
N GLN A 89 4.12 3.38 5.21
CA GLN A 89 3.93 4.62 4.47
C GLN A 89 2.45 4.88 4.15
N TYR A 90 1.71 3.84 3.75
CA TYR A 90 0.29 3.93 3.42
C TYR A 90 -0.55 4.31 4.65
N ASN A 91 -0.31 3.64 5.78
CA ASN A 91 -1.01 3.94 7.03
C ASN A 91 -0.67 5.33 7.57
N ALA A 92 0.57 5.78 7.41
CA ALA A 92 0.97 7.14 7.77
C ALA A 92 0.24 8.18 6.91
N LEU A 93 0.09 7.92 5.59
CA LEU A 93 -0.64 8.80 4.68
C LEU A 93 -2.12 8.91 5.04
N ILE A 94 -2.81 7.80 5.32
CA ILE A 94 -4.24 7.83 5.68
C ILE A 94 -4.50 8.61 6.98
N LYS A 95 -3.57 8.55 7.94
CA LYS A 95 -3.74 9.22 9.24
C LYS A 95 -3.39 10.72 9.21
N LYS A 96 -2.56 11.16 8.26
CA LYS A 96 -2.00 12.52 8.22
C LYS A 96 -2.92 13.50 7.49
N ALA A 97 -3.17 14.68 8.06
CA ALA A 97 -3.81 15.78 7.35
C ALA A 97 -2.84 16.42 6.33
N PRO A 98 -3.31 16.93 5.17
CA PRO A 98 -4.69 16.96 4.67
C PRO A 98 -5.08 15.70 3.87
N TYR A 99 -4.38 14.57 4.00
CA TYR A 99 -4.67 13.36 3.21
C TYR A 99 -5.80 12.51 3.82
N ASN A 100 -6.00 12.60 5.13
CA ASN A 100 -6.98 11.82 5.89
C ASN A 100 -8.43 11.97 5.41
N TRP A 101 -8.86 13.16 5.02
CA TRP A 101 -10.22 13.39 4.54
C TRP A 101 -10.44 12.77 3.15
N VAL A 102 -9.41 12.78 2.29
CA VAL A 102 -9.46 12.06 1.01
C VAL A 102 -9.56 10.56 1.27
N GLY A 103 -8.79 10.05 2.24
CA GLY A 103 -8.90 8.67 2.71
C GLY A 103 -10.31 8.29 3.15
N LYS A 104 -10.96 9.15 3.96
CA LYS A 104 -12.34 8.95 4.43
C LYS A 104 -13.38 9.00 3.31
N ILE A 105 -13.30 9.99 2.41
CA ILE A 105 -14.27 10.14 1.30
C ILE A 105 -14.14 8.98 0.30
N ALA A 106 -12.91 8.55 0.01
CA ALA A 106 -12.66 7.47 -0.94
C ALA A 106 -12.65 6.07 -0.29
N SER A 107 -13.08 5.94 0.97
CA SER A 107 -13.19 4.68 1.71
C SER A 107 -11.88 3.87 1.80
N PHE A 108 -10.73 4.54 1.84
CA PHE A 108 -9.44 3.88 2.08
C PHE A 108 -9.28 3.56 3.57
N GLN A 109 -8.97 2.30 3.87
CA GLN A 109 -8.77 1.80 5.23
C GLN A 109 -7.30 1.46 5.47
N ALA A 110 -6.83 1.54 6.70
CA ALA A 110 -5.49 1.11 7.06
C ALA A 110 -5.32 -0.40 6.81
N ILE A 111 -4.12 -0.80 6.40
CA ILE A 111 -3.75 -2.20 6.12
C ILE A 111 -2.76 -2.65 7.18
#